data_AF-A0A2M8YK43-F1
#
_entry.id   AF-A0A2M8YK43-F1
#
_cell.length_a   1.000
_cell.length_b   1.000
_cell.length_c   1.000
_cell.angle_alpha   90.00
_cell.angle_beta   90.00
_cell.angle_gamma   90.00
#
_symmetry.space_group_name_H-M   'P 1'
#
loop_
_entity.id
_entity.type
_entity.pdbx_description
1 polymer ?
#
loop_
_entity_poly.entity_id
_entity_poly.type
_entity_poly.pdbx_seq_one_letter_code
_entity_poly.pdbx_strand_id
1 'polypeptide(L)' 'MKIPEMQNLIKISNIPDDAYSINRKPQDESLCIQKNANIWEVFYYERGLKNSVHTFKNEDEACEYFIKKLNEWFQKNKQ' A
#
# COMPACT_ATOMS: atom_id res chain seq x y z
N MET A 1 0.91 12.75 4.86
CA MET A 1 1.95 12.00 5.60
C MET A 1 2.99 11.43 4.63
N LYS A 2 4.24 11.24 5.04
CA LYS A 2 5.30 10.67 4.16
C LYS A 2 5.53 9.18 4.38
N ILE A 3 6.25 8.53 3.47
CA ILE A 3 6.55 7.09 3.54
C ILE A 3 7.17 6.67 4.88
N PRO A 4 8.18 7.36 5.45
CA PRO A 4 8.78 6.93 6.72
C PRO A 4 7.76 6.91 7.87
N GLU A 5 6.85 7.89 7.92
CA GLU A 5 5.78 7.96 8.91
C GLU A 5 4.78 6.81 8.70
N MET A 6 4.41 6.55 7.45
CA MET A 6 3.53 5.44 7.07
C MET A 6 4.12 4.09 7.47
N GLN A 7 5.40 3.86 7.20
CA GLN A 7 6.08 2.61 7.59
C GLN A 7 6.06 2.41 9.09
N ASN A 8 6.25 3.47 9.89
CA ASN A 8 6.15 3.38 11.34
C ASN A 8 4.72 3.02 11.79
N LEU A 9 3.69 3.61 11.18
CA LEU A 9 2.29 3.27 11.48
C LEU A 9 1.94 1.81 11.13
N ILE A 10 2.46 1.27 10.04
CA ILE A 10 2.23 -0.13 9.66
C ILE A 10 2.92 -1.08 10.64
N LYS A 11 4.16 -0.79 11.02
CA LYS A 11 4.92 -1.59 11.99
C LYS A 11 4.21 -1.72 13.34
N ILE A 12 3.60 -0.65 13.85
CA ILE A 12 2.85 -0.69 15.11
C ILE A 12 1.49 -1.39 14.98
N SER A 13 1.00 -1.59 13.76
CA SER A 13 -0.32 -2.18 13.47
C SER A 13 -0.28 -3.72 13.36
N ASN A 14 0.90 -4.34 13.55
CA ASN A 14 1.12 -5.79 13.47
C ASN A 14 0.60 -6.43 12.16
N ILE A 15 0.69 -5.69 11.06
CA ILE A 15 0.30 -6.15 9.73
C ILE A 15 1.48 -6.93 9.15
N PRO A 16 1.26 -8.15 8.62
CA PRO A 16 2.31 -8.96 7.99
C PRO A 16 3.06 -8.21 6.87
N ASP A 17 4.37 -8.44 6.77
CA ASP A 17 5.23 -7.77 5.79
C ASP A 17 4.99 -8.18 4.33
N ASP A 18 4.31 -9.31 4.12
CA ASP A 18 3.88 -9.84 2.82
C ASP A 18 2.56 -9.23 2.33
N ALA A 19 1.72 -8.72 3.23
CA ALA A 19 0.47 -8.04 2.90
C ALA A 19 0.66 -6.72 2.12
N TYR A 20 1.88 -6.19 2.08
CA TYR A 20 2.14 -4.89 1.49
C TYR A 20 3.52 -4.74 0.83
N SER A 21 3.62 -3.81 -0.12
CA SER A 21 4.88 -3.47 -0.79
C SER A 21 5.02 -1.96 -1.01
N ILE A 22 6.13 -1.38 -0.53
CA ILE A 22 6.40 0.07 -0.59
C ILE A 22 7.64 0.30 -1.44
N ASN A 23 7.49 0.98 -2.58
CA ASN A 23 8.58 1.32 -3.52
C ASN A 23 9.51 0.13 -3.86
N ARG A 24 8.96 -1.09 -3.88
CA ARG A 24 9.68 -2.33 -4.16
C ARG A 24 8.85 -3.23 -5.07
N LYS A 25 9.45 -4.32 -5.54
CA LYS A 25 8.76 -5.34 -6.34
C LYS A 25 7.48 -5.82 -5.60
N PRO A 26 6.31 -5.84 -6.26
CA PRO A 26 5.09 -6.37 -5.68
C PRO A 26 5.23 -7.84 -5.27
N GLN A 27 4.64 -8.20 -4.14
CA GLN A 27 4.41 -9.58 -3.72
C GLN A 27 3.00 -10.00 -4.12
N ASP A 28 2.77 -11.31 -4.28
CA ASP A 28 1.41 -11.79 -4.58
C ASP A 28 0.47 -11.48 -3.39
N GLU A 29 -0.79 -11.21 -3.70
CA GLU A 29 -1.83 -10.84 -2.73
C GLU A 29 -1.45 -9.66 -1.81
N SER A 30 -0.75 -8.65 -2.35
CA SER A 30 -0.27 -7.50 -1.56
C SER A 30 -0.80 -6.15 -2.04
N LEU A 31 -1.04 -5.24 -1.09
CA LEU A 31 -1.30 -3.83 -1.38
C LEU A 31 0.03 -3.10 -1.62
N CYS A 32 0.15 -2.46 -2.77
CA CYS A 32 1.38 -1.83 -3.23
C CYS A 32 1.23 -0.31 -3.32
N ILE A 33 2.29 0.42 -2.94
CA ILE A 33 2.48 1.84 -3.23
C ILE A 33 3.83 2.03 -3.93
N GLN A 34 3.83 2.68 -5.08
CA GLN A 34 5.03 2.92 -5.87
C GLN A 34 5.04 4.34 -6.46
N LYS A 35 6.21 4.98 -6.47
CA LYS A 35 6.44 6.19 -7.25
C LYS A 35 6.89 5.82 -8.66
N ASN A 36 6.08 6.20 -9.65
CA ASN A 36 6.43 6.08 -11.06
C ASN A 36 6.51 7.48 -11.68
N ALA A 37 7.72 7.90 -12.03
CA ALA A 37 8.03 9.27 -12.43
C ALA A 37 7.48 10.31 -11.42
N ASN A 38 6.46 11.08 -11.82
CA ASN A 38 5.86 12.14 -11.03
C ASN A 38 4.50 11.74 -10.43
N ILE A 39 4.12 10.48 -10.51
CA ILE A 39 2.84 9.96 -10.03
C ILE A 39 3.10 8.89 -8.97
N TRP A 40 2.27 8.90 -7.94
CA TRP A 40 2.19 7.83 -6.96
C TRP A 40 1.07 6.89 -7.34
N GLU A 41 1.34 5.60 -7.43
CA GLU A 41 0.36 4.56 -7.70
C GLU A 41 0.12 3.75 -6.43
N VAL A 42 -1.15 3.56 -6.05
CA VAL A 42 -1.58 2.57 -5.06
C VAL A 42 -2.43 1.53 -5.77
N PHE A 43 -2.08 0.25 -5.64
CA PHE A 43 -2.77 -0.84 -6.33
C PHE A 43 -2.69 -2.14 -5.53
N TYR A 44 -3.63 -3.04 -5.76
CA TYR A 44 -3.53 -4.42 -5.27
C TYR A 44 -2.86 -5.28 -6.33
N TYR A 45 -1.94 -6.15 -5.93
CA TYR A 45 -1.26 -7.05 -6.86
C TYR A 45 -1.68 -8.49 -6.59
N GLU A 46 -2.18 -9.16 -7.63
CA GLU A 46 -2.65 -10.54 -7.54
C GLU A 46 -2.38 -11.25 -8.86
N ARG A 47 -1.74 -12.42 -8.80
CA ARG A 47 -1.52 -13.33 -9.94
C ARG A 47 -0.88 -12.65 -11.16
N GLY A 48 0.07 -11.74 -10.91
CA GLY A 48 0.78 -11.02 -11.97
C GLY A 48 0.12 -9.73 -12.44
N LEU A 49 -1.05 -9.37 -11.89
CA LEU A 49 -1.87 -8.26 -12.36
C LEU A 49 -1.98 -7.15 -11.31
N LYS A 50 -1.94 -5.90 -11.77
CA LYS A 50 -2.32 -4.74 -10.96
C LYS A 50 -3.85 -4.56 -11.03
N ASN A 51 -4.50 -4.64 -9.88
CA ASN A 51 -5.93 -4.42 -9.69
C ASN A 51 -6.17 -3.16 -8.87
N SER A 52 -7.37 -2.57 -8.97
CA SER A 52 -7.80 -1.43 -8.15
C SER A 52 -6.78 -0.26 -8.12
N VAL A 53 -6.19 0.04 -9.28
CA VAL A 53 -5.14 1.07 -9.39
C VAL A 53 -5.71 2.46 -9.14
N HIS A 54 -5.09 3.20 -8.22
CA HIS A 54 -5.38 4.59 -7.90
C HIS A 54 -4.11 5.41 -8.01
N THR A 55 -4.20 6.60 -8.61
CA THR A 55 -3.05 7.47 -8.85
C THR A 55 -3.18 8.80 -8.11
N PHE A 56 -2.08 9.28 -7.57
CA PHE A 56 -2.00 10.52 -6.80
C PHE A 56 -0.85 11.39 -7.31
N LYS A 57 -1.02 12.71 -7.22
CA LYS A 57 0.03 13.67 -7.61
C LYS A 57 1.07 13.89 -6.50
N ASN A 58 0.68 13.66 -5.25
CA ASN A 58 1.54 13.88 -4.10
C ASN A 58 1.62 12.62 -3.24
N GLU A 59 2.71 12.53 -2.48
CA GLU A 59 3.01 11.40 -1.61
C GLU A 59 2.04 11.31 -0.43
N ASP A 60 1.57 12.46 0.05
CA ASP A 60 0.75 12.56 1.25
C ASP A 60 -0.60 11.87 1.06
N GLU A 61 -1.31 12.20 -0.01
CA GLU A 61 -2.58 11.56 -0.39
C GLU A 61 -2.39 10.07 -0.66
N ALA A 62 -1.30 9.69 -1.33
CA ALA A 62 -1.02 8.29 -1.63
C ALA A 62 -0.81 7.47 -0.35
N CYS A 63 -0.04 7.98 0.61
CA CYS A 63 0.21 7.31 1.88
C CYS A 63 -1.05 7.21 2.75
N GLU A 64 -1.84 8.29 2.81
CA GLU A 64 -3.11 8.31 3.55
C GLU A 64 -4.11 7.30 2.98
N TYR A 65 -4.24 7.27 1.65
CA TYR A 65 -5.08 6.29 0.96
C TYR A 65 -4.58 4.85 1.19
N PHE A 66 -3.27 4.64 1.09
CA PHE A 66 -2.64 3.33 1.27
C PHE A 66 -2.93 2.73 2.65
N ILE A 67 -2.68 3.48 3.73
CA ILE A 67 -2.94 3.00 5.10
C ILE A 67 -4.41 2.71 5.31
N LYS A 68 -5.30 3.61 4.85
CA LYS A 68 -6.74 3.39 4.95
C LYS A 68 -7.13 2.06 4.31
N LYS A 69 -6.65 1.80 3.09
CA LYS A 69 -6.94 0.55 2.37
C LYS A 69 -6.33 -0.67 3.03
N LEU A 70 -5.10 -0.56 3.52
CA LEU A 70 -4.42 -1.67 4.19
C LEU A 70 -5.17 -2.06 5.47
N ASN A 71 -5.60 -1.08 6.26
CA ASN A 71 -6.40 -1.31 7.46
C ASN A 71 -7.79 -1.88 7.13
N GLU A 72 -8.49 -1.34 6.12
CA GLU A 72 -9.77 -1.88 5.66
C GLU A 72 -9.67 -3.34 5.23
N TRP A 73 -8.61 -3.70 4.52
CA TRP A 73 -8.35 -5.07 4.08
C TRP A 73 -8.00 -5.98 5.26
N PHE A 74 -7.06 -5.57 6.13
CA PHE A 74 -6.62 -6.42 7.23
C PHE A 74 -7.70 -6.66 8.29
N GLN A 75 -8.52 -5.65 8.62
CA GLN A 75 -9.61 -5.83 9.58
C GLN A 75 -10.73 -6.72 9.05
N LYS A 76 -10.97 -6.75 7.73
CA LYS A 76 -11.97 -7.65 7.10
C LYS A 76 -11.53 -9.10 7.08
N ASN A 77 -10.22 -9.36 7.07
CA ASN A 77 -9.65 -10.71 6.93
C ASN A 77 -9.15 -11.29 8.26
N LYS A 78 -9.35 -10.62 9.40
CA LYS A 78 -9.21 -11.22 10.74
C LYS A 78 -10.35 -12.22 10.96
N GLN A 79 -10.13 -13.48 10.58
CA GLN A 79 -10.87 -14.62 11.10
C GLN A 79 -10.29 -15.07 12.44
#